data_AF-A0A377DAH7-F1
#
_entry.id   AF-A0A377DAH7-F1
#
_cell.length_a   1.000
_cell.length_b   1.000
_cell.length_c   1.000
_cell.angle_alpha   90.00
_cell.angle_beta   90.00
_cell.angle_gamma   90.00
#
_symmetry.space_group_name_H-M   'P 1'
#
loop_
_entity.id
_entity.type
_entity.pdbx_description
1 polymer ?
#
loop_
_entity_poly.entity_id
_entity_poly.type
_entity_poly.pdbx_seq_one_letter_code
_entity_poly.pdbx_strand_id
1 'polypeptide(L)'
;MLLVALVVNPLLVWWKIRRNPFPLVLLCLRESGVYAFFTRSSAANIPVNMALCEKLNLDRDTYSVSIPLGATINMAGAAITITVLTLAAVNTLGIPVDLPTALLLSVVASLCACGASGVAGGSLLLIPLACNMFGISNDIACRWLRWLYHRRIAGLLRNRAELFN
;
A
#
# COMPACT_ATOMS: atom_id res chain seq x y z
N MET A 1 -7.40 2.15 -2.70
CA MET A 1 -7.45 1.84 -1.25
C MET A 1 -8.86 1.94 -0.68
N LEU A 2 -9.61 3.02 -0.94
CA LEU A 2 -10.99 3.14 -0.45
C LEU A 2 -11.90 1.98 -0.89
N LEU A 3 -11.82 1.56 -2.16
CA LEU A 3 -12.59 0.42 -2.66
C LEU A 3 -12.26 -0.88 -1.89
N VAL A 4 -10.97 -1.15 -1.66
CA VAL A 4 -10.56 -2.34 -0.89
C VAL A 4 -11.06 -2.26 0.55
N ALA A 5 -10.91 -1.10 1.20
CA ALA A 5 -11.28 -0.91 2.59
C ALA A 5 -12.80 -0.91 2.85
N LEU A 6 -13.60 -0.36 1.94
CA LEU A 6 -15.04 -0.12 2.12
C LEU A 6 -15.94 -1.06 1.33
N VAL A 7 -15.39 -1.80 0.36
CA VAL A 7 -16.16 -2.76 -0.45
C VAL A 7 -15.60 -4.17 -0.26
N VAL A 8 -14.32 -4.38 -0.56
CA VAL A 8 -13.72 -5.74 -0.54
C VAL A 8 -13.67 -6.31 0.88
N ASN A 9 -13.11 -5.56 1.84
CA ASN A 9 -12.95 -6.03 3.22
C ASN A 9 -14.32 -6.29 3.89
N PRO A 10 -15.32 -5.38 3.85
CA PRO A 10 -16.66 -5.66 4.38
C PRO A 10 -17.32 -6.86 3.72
N LEU A 11 -17.16 -7.05 2.41
CA LEU A 11 -17.75 -8.18 1.68
C LEU A 11 -17.12 -9.51 2.14
N LEU A 12 -15.81 -9.55 2.34
CA LEU A 12 -15.12 -10.73 2.91
C LEU A 12 -15.59 -11.04 4.34
N VAL A 13 -15.71 -10.02 5.19
CA VAL A 13 -16.20 -10.16 6.56
C VAL A 13 -17.66 -10.63 6.58
N TRP A 14 -18.51 -10.08 5.72
CA TRP A 14 -19.90 -10.50 5.58
C TRP A 14 -20.00 -11.95 5.10
N TRP A 15 -19.16 -12.36 4.16
CA TRP A 15 -19.15 -13.74 3.68
C TRP A 15 -18.83 -14.74 4.80
N LYS A 16 -17.93 -14.40 5.72
CA LYS A 16 -17.53 -15.27 6.84
C LYS A 16 -18.45 -15.21 8.04
N ILE A 17 -18.84 -14.01 8.48
CA ILE A 17 -19.62 -13.79 9.71
C ILE A 17 -21.13 -13.85 9.44
N ARG A 18 -21.58 -13.66 8.17
CA ARG A 18 -22.99 -13.64 7.74
C ARG A 18 -23.85 -12.64 8.53
N ARG A 19 -23.23 -11.63 9.13
CA ARG A 19 -23.85 -10.49 9.82
C ARG A 19 -23.35 -9.18 9.21
N ASN A 20 -24.02 -8.08 9.55
CA ASN A 20 -23.63 -6.75 9.10
C ASN A 20 -22.15 -6.46 9.49
N PRO A 21 -21.23 -6.34 8.52
CA PRO A 21 -19.80 -6.17 8.78
C PRO A 21 -19.41 -4.71 9.07
N PHE A 22 -20.28 -3.76 8.71
CA PHE A 22 -19.96 -2.33 8.75
C PHE A 22 -19.62 -1.80 10.16
N PRO A 23 -20.28 -2.21 11.26
CA PRO A 23 -19.91 -1.75 12.60
C PRO A 23 -18.47 -2.13 12.98
N LEU A 24 -18.04 -3.35 12.61
CA LEU A 24 -16.69 -3.83 12.88
C LEU A 24 -15.66 -3.12 12.01
N VAL A 25 -15.93 -3.01 10.70
CA VAL A 25 -15.00 -2.37 9.77
C VAL A 25 -14.82 -0.89 10.09
N LEU A 26 -15.89 -0.18 10.45
CA LEU A 26 -15.83 1.24 10.80
C LEU A 26 -15.06 1.46 12.11
N LEU A 27 -15.24 0.59 13.09
CA LEU A 27 -14.48 0.62 14.34
C LEU A 27 -12.97 0.41 14.08
N CYS A 28 -12.61 -0.59 13.27
CA CYS A 28 -11.23 -0.84 12.88
C CYS A 28 -10.64 0.34 12.09
N LEU A 29 -11.39 0.93 11.15
CA LEU A 29 -10.95 2.10 10.40
C LEU A 29 -10.73 3.32 11.29
N ARG A 30 -11.58 3.51 12.31
CA ARG A 30 -11.47 4.64 13.23
C ARG A 30 -10.26 4.53 14.17
N GLU A 31 -10.09 3.39 14.82
CA GLU A 31 -9.04 3.21 15.83
C GLU A 31 -7.67 2.97 15.19
N SER A 32 -7.60 2.07 14.20
CA SER A 32 -6.35 1.65 13.57
C SER A 32 -6.07 2.43 12.28
N GLY A 33 -7.08 2.66 11.45
CA GLY A 33 -6.91 3.35 10.16
C GLY A 33 -6.45 4.80 10.31
N VAL A 34 -7.00 5.54 11.28
CA VAL A 34 -6.58 6.92 11.57
C VAL A 34 -5.13 6.96 12.04
N TYR A 35 -4.76 6.09 12.99
CA TYR A 35 -3.39 6.01 13.49
C TYR A 35 -2.38 5.62 12.40
N ALA A 36 -2.72 4.62 11.57
CA ALA A 36 -1.90 4.19 10.43
C ALA A 36 -1.71 5.29 9.39
N PHE A 37 -2.72 6.14 9.16
CA PHE A 37 -2.63 7.25 8.22
C PHE A 37 -1.61 8.31 8.67
N PHE A 38 -1.61 8.66 9.96
CA PHE A 38 -0.68 9.65 10.51
C PHE A 38 0.73 9.11 10.68
N THR A 39 0.87 7.88 11.18
CA THR A 39 2.17 7.26 11.41
C THR A 39 2.86 6.79 10.12
N ARG A 40 2.08 6.52 9.06
CA ARG A 40 2.56 5.97 7.77
C ARG A 40 3.41 4.71 7.92
N SER A 41 3.23 3.95 9.00
CA SER A 41 4.03 2.76 9.31
C SER A 41 3.14 1.63 9.79
N SER A 42 3.17 0.49 9.08
CA SER A 42 2.44 -0.72 9.47
C SER A 42 2.99 -1.31 10.77
N ALA A 43 4.31 -1.23 10.99
CA ALA A 43 4.95 -1.72 12.21
C ALA A 43 4.56 -0.89 13.44
N ALA A 44 4.43 0.43 13.29
CA ALA A 44 3.98 1.30 14.39
C ALA A 44 2.52 1.01 14.80
N ASN A 45 1.74 0.42 13.91
CA ASN A 45 0.32 0.12 14.11
C ASN A 45 0.05 -1.26 14.74
N ILE A 46 1.08 -2.10 14.90
CA ILE A 46 0.98 -3.41 15.58
C ILE A 46 0.39 -3.29 16.99
N PRO A 47 0.93 -2.47 17.92
CA PRO A 47 0.40 -2.38 19.29
C PRO A 47 -1.05 -1.87 19.34
N VAL A 48 -1.43 -0.95 18.44
CA VAL A 48 -2.80 -0.43 18.36
C VAL A 48 -3.78 -1.53 17.94
N ASN A 49 -3.42 -2.35 16.95
CA ASN A 49 -4.23 -3.49 16.53
C ASN A 49 -4.34 -4.57 17.61
N MET A 50 -3.27 -4.83 18.35
CA MET A 50 -3.28 -5.79 19.46
C MET A 50 -4.26 -5.37 20.56
N ALA A 51 -4.23 -4.10 20.97
CA ALA A 51 -5.17 -3.55 21.95
C ALA A 51 -6.62 -3.55 21.44
N LEU A 52 -6.84 -3.36 20.13
CA LEU A 52 -8.16 -3.45 19.52
C LEU A 52 -8.71 -4.88 19.56
N CYS A 53 -7.88 -5.89 19.26
CA CYS A 53 -8.29 -7.30 19.34
C CYS A 53 -8.60 -7.74 20.77
N GLU A 54 -7.87 -7.22 21.75
CA GLU A 54 -8.15 -7.44 23.18
C GLU A 54 -9.52 -6.85 23.58
N LYS A 55 -9.84 -5.62 23.14
CA LYS A 55 -11.18 -5.01 23.34
C LYS A 55 -12.31 -5.78 22.67
N LEU A 56 -12.03 -6.46 21.56
CA LEU A 56 -12.99 -7.30 20.84
C LEU A 56 -13.11 -8.72 21.43
N ASN A 57 -12.42 -9.00 22.54
CA ASN A 57 -12.42 -10.28 23.23
C ASN A 57 -12.06 -11.47 22.31
N LEU A 58 -11.10 -11.24 21.41
CA LEU A 58 -10.56 -12.26 20.51
C LEU A 58 -9.51 -13.10 21.21
N ASP A 59 -9.28 -14.31 20.68
CA ASP A 59 -8.29 -15.23 21.20
C ASP A 59 -6.85 -14.71 21.04
N ARG A 60 -6.13 -14.60 22.17
CA ARG A 60 -4.78 -14.00 22.23
C ARG A 60 -3.74 -14.80 21.47
N ASP A 61 -3.85 -16.12 21.46
CA ASP A 61 -2.91 -16.97 20.74
C ASP A 61 -3.05 -16.77 19.23
N THR A 62 -4.27 -16.52 18.76
CA THR A 62 -4.55 -16.23 17.35
C THR A 62 -4.08 -14.84 16.92
N TYR A 63 -4.46 -13.78 17.64
CA TYR A 63 -4.16 -12.40 17.19
C TYR A 63 -2.70 -11.99 17.41
N SER A 64 -2.03 -12.56 18.41
CA SER A 64 -0.62 -12.25 18.71
C SER A 64 0.35 -12.72 17.62
N VAL A 65 -0.02 -13.76 16.87
CA VAL A 65 0.76 -14.28 15.75
C VAL A 65 0.29 -13.67 14.43
N SER A 66 -1.03 -13.57 14.21
CA SER A 66 -1.59 -13.11 12.93
C SER A 66 -1.40 -11.61 12.68
N ILE A 67 -1.42 -10.74 13.70
CA ILE A 67 -1.21 -9.29 13.49
C ILE A 67 0.21 -8.98 13.03
N PRO A 68 1.29 -9.45 13.71
CA PRO A 68 2.66 -9.18 13.26
C PRO A 68 2.96 -9.81 11.91
N LEU A 69 2.51 -11.05 11.66
CA LEU A 69 2.66 -11.70 10.36
C LEU A 69 1.89 -10.96 9.26
N GLY A 70 0.68 -10.49 9.55
CA GLY A 70 -0.12 -9.71 8.62
C GLY A 70 0.51 -8.35 8.32
N ALA A 71 1.10 -7.69 9.33
CA ALA A 71 1.77 -6.41 9.16
C ALA A 71 2.96 -6.50 8.19
N THR A 72 3.58 -7.67 8.05
CA THR A 72 4.70 -7.89 7.14
C THR A 72 4.30 -8.45 5.79
N ILE A 73 3.46 -9.49 5.76
CA ILE A 73 3.12 -10.18 4.52
C ILE A 73 2.03 -9.44 3.72
N ASN A 74 1.06 -8.82 4.38
CA ASN A 74 -0.11 -8.22 3.72
C ASN A 74 0.16 -6.80 3.21
N MET A 75 1.08 -6.65 2.25
CA MET A 75 1.47 -5.35 1.67
C MET A 75 0.69 -4.97 0.40
N ALA A 76 -0.65 -5.07 0.42
CA ALA A 76 -1.49 -4.68 -0.72
C ALA A 76 -1.30 -3.22 -1.17
N GLY A 77 -1.03 -2.32 -0.22
CA GLY A 77 -0.74 -0.91 -0.51
C GLY A 77 0.54 -0.70 -1.32
N ALA A 78 1.60 -1.44 -0.99
CA ALA A 78 2.86 -1.38 -1.72
C ALA A 78 2.73 -2.01 -3.11
N ALA A 79 2.06 -3.16 -3.22
CA ALA A 79 1.82 -3.82 -4.51
C ALA A 79 1.13 -2.87 -5.50
N ILE A 80 0.04 -2.21 -5.07
CA ILE A 80 -0.69 -1.25 -5.92
C ILE A 80 0.19 -0.04 -6.26
N THR A 81 0.99 0.45 -5.32
CA THR A 81 1.91 1.58 -5.56
C THR A 81 2.95 1.23 -6.61
N ILE A 82 3.56 0.04 -6.52
CA ILE A 82 4.56 -0.45 -7.49
C ILE A 82 3.92 -0.56 -8.88
N THR A 83 2.77 -1.23 -8.99
CA THR A 83 2.08 -1.42 -10.26
C THR A 83 1.67 -0.10 -10.90
N VAL A 84 1.03 0.80 -10.14
CA VAL A 84 0.54 2.08 -10.66
C VAL A 84 1.68 3.00 -11.08
N LEU A 85 2.74 3.10 -10.28
CA LEU A 85 3.89 3.95 -10.62
C LEU A 85 4.69 3.38 -11.80
N THR A 86 4.80 2.06 -11.91
CA THR A 86 5.42 1.42 -13.07
C THR A 86 4.61 1.72 -14.32
N LEU A 87 3.29 1.46 -14.32
CA LEU A 87 2.42 1.75 -15.46
C LEU A 87 2.43 3.23 -15.86
N ALA A 88 2.49 4.14 -14.88
CA ALA A 88 2.62 5.56 -15.14
C ALA A 88 3.96 5.91 -15.82
N ALA A 89 5.07 5.29 -15.41
CA ALA A 89 6.37 5.47 -16.05
C ALA A 89 6.37 4.94 -17.48
N VAL A 90 5.85 3.73 -17.70
CA VAL A 90 5.75 3.11 -19.03
C VAL A 90 4.88 3.95 -19.97
N ASN A 91 3.74 4.45 -19.48
CA ASN A 91 2.86 5.33 -20.24
C ASN A 91 3.51 6.67 -20.58
N THR A 92 4.27 7.26 -19.64
CA THR A 92 5.02 8.52 -19.88
C THR A 92 6.09 8.35 -20.97
N LEU A 93 6.69 7.17 -21.07
CA LEU A 93 7.70 6.84 -22.08
C LEU A 93 7.10 6.38 -23.41
N GLY A 94 5.77 6.32 -23.53
CA GLY A 94 5.08 5.93 -24.77
C GLY A 94 5.22 4.45 -25.12
N ILE A 95 5.56 3.59 -24.16
CA ILE A 95 5.73 2.16 -24.37
C ILE A 95 4.34 1.49 -24.31
N PRO A 96 3.94 0.68 -25.32
CA PRO A 96 2.67 -0.04 -25.28
C PRO A 96 2.69 -1.12 -24.19
N VAL A 97 1.58 -1.26 -23.46
CA VAL A 97 1.40 -2.28 -22.42
C VAL A 97 0.27 -3.21 -22.83
N ASP A 98 0.60 -4.49 -23.02
CA ASP A 98 -0.39 -5.52 -23.27
C ASP A 98 -1.04 -6.00 -21.96
N LEU A 99 -2.29 -6.46 -22.06
CA LEU A 99 -3.03 -7.03 -20.93
C LEU A 99 -2.30 -8.19 -20.20
N PRO A 100 -1.65 -9.14 -20.89
CA PRO A 100 -0.89 -10.21 -20.23
C PRO A 100 0.29 -9.66 -19.40
N THR A 101 1.00 -8.66 -19.93
CA THR A 101 2.15 -8.03 -19.26
C THR A 101 1.70 -7.22 -18.05
N ALA A 102 0.53 -6.56 -18.12
CA ALA A 102 -0.07 -5.87 -16.99
C ALA A 102 -0.49 -6.84 -15.86
N LEU A 103 -1.04 -8.01 -16.20
CA LEU A 103 -1.35 -9.06 -15.23
C LEU A 103 -0.08 -9.61 -14.57
N LEU A 104 0.94 -9.90 -15.37
CA LEU A 104 2.22 -10.40 -14.89
C LEU A 104 2.90 -9.38 -13.96
N LEU A 105 2.86 -8.08 -14.31
CA LEU A 105 3.30 -6.99 -13.43
C LEU A 105 2.57 -7.02 -12.09
N SER A 106 1.24 -7.22 -12.08
CA SER A 106 0.48 -7.26 -10.83
C SER A 106 0.90 -8.43 -9.92
N VAL A 107 1.20 -9.59 -10.49
CA VAL A 107 1.67 -10.76 -9.74
C VAL A 107 3.07 -10.49 -9.17
N VAL A 108 3.99 -10.01 -10.00
CA VAL A 108 5.36 -9.70 -9.58
C VAL A 108 5.38 -8.59 -8.54
N ALA A 109 4.62 -7.51 -8.72
CA ALA A 109 4.51 -6.42 -7.75
C ALA A 109 3.98 -6.91 -6.39
N SER A 110 3.06 -7.87 -6.38
CA SER A 110 2.56 -8.47 -5.14
C SER A 110 3.63 -9.28 -4.43
N LEU A 111 4.40 -10.09 -5.15
CA LEU A 111 5.52 -10.87 -4.60
C LEU A 111 6.63 -9.97 -4.07
N CYS A 112 7.02 -8.95 -4.84
CA CYS A 112 8.04 -7.98 -4.44
C CYS A 112 7.59 -7.17 -3.22
N ALA A 113 6.31 -6.77 -3.16
CA ALA A 113 5.76 -6.07 -2.00
C ALA A 113 5.91 -6.89 -0.71
N CYS A 114 5.59 -8.19 -0.74
CA CYS A 114 5.80 -9.07 0.42
C CYS A 114 7.28 -9.12 0.85
N GLY A 115 8.21 -9.13 -0.10
CA GLY A 115 9.66 -9.17 0.18
C GLY A 115 10.23 -7.87 0.75
N ALA A 116 9.60 -6.72 0.53
CA ALA A 116 10.10 -5.41 0.96
C ALA A 116 9.68 -4.99 2.38
N SER A 117 8.93 -5.82 3.11
CA SER A 117 8.36 -5.48 4.42
C SER A 117 9.37 -5.04 5.49
N GLY A 118 10.63 -5.44 5.37
CA GLY A 118 11.67 -5.11 6.36
C GLY A 118 12.33 -3.74 6.16
N VAL A 119 12.09 -3.07 5.03
CA VAL A 119 12.84 -1.85 4.65
C VAL A 119 11.89 -0.66 4.57
N ALA A 120 12.15 0.37 5.37
CA ALA A 120 11.42 1.62 5.31
C ALA A 120 11.52 2.25 3.91
N GLY A 121 10.39 2.44 3.24
CA GLY A 121 10.36 2.93 1.85
C GLY A 121 10.80 1.91 0.79
N GLY A 122 11.02 0.64 1.15
CA GLY A 122 11.49 -0.40 0.24
C GLY A 122 10.63 -0.60 -1.01
N SER A 123 9.32 -0.35 -0.91
CA SER A 123 8.41 -0.37 -2.08
C SER A 123 8.80 0.59 -3.20
N LEU A 124 9.43 1.73 -2.89
CA LEU A 124 9.90 2.68 -3.92
C LEU A 124 11.13 2.15 -4.67
N LEU A 125 11.96 1.35 -4.00
CA LEU A 125 13.16 0.74 -4.59
C LEU A 125 12.83 -0.43 -5.53
N LEU A 126 11.62 -0.98 -5.44
CA LEU A 126 11.15 -2.07 -6.29
C LEU A 126 10.53 -1.58 -7.62
N ILE A 127 10.27 -0.28 -7.75
CA ILE A 127 9.69 0.29 -8.97
C ILE A 127 10.66 0.21 -10.16
N PRO A 128 11.97 0.54 -10.03
CA PRO A 128 12.93 0.34 -11.12
C PRO A 128 13.00 -1.11 -11.58
N LEU A 129 12.96 -2.07 -10.64
CA LEU A 129 12.94 -3.50 -10.95
C LEU A 129 11.72 -3.86 -11.81
N ALA A 130 10.53 -3.37 -11.45
CA ALA A 130 9.32 -3.58 -12.24
C ALA A 130 9.39 -2.87 -13.61
N CYS A 131 9.99 -1.68 -13.69
CA CYS A 131 10.21 -0.96 -14.96
C CYS A 131 11.17 -1.71 -15.89
N ASN A 132 12.15 -2.42 -15.35
CA ASN A 132 13.09 -3.22 -16.13
C ASN A 132 12.41 -4.31 -16.96
N MET A 133 11.30 -4.86 -16.46
CA MET A 133 10.49 -5.85 -17.20
C MET A 133 9.88 -5.30 -18.50
N PHE A 134 9.77 -3.98 -18.62
CA PHE A 134 9.28 -3.28 -19.81
C PHE A 134 10.43 -2.71 -20.66
N GLY A 135 11.68 -3.13 -20.41
CA GLY A 135 12.85 -2.66 -21.16
C GLY A 135 13.35 -1.27 -20.75
N ILE A 136 12.87 -0.73 -19.63
CA ILE A 136 13.33 0.57 -19.12
C ILE A 136 14.58 0.34 -18.26
N SER A 137 15.68 1.05 -18.58
CA SER A 137 16.88 1.01 -17.74
C SER A 137 16.60 1.53 -16.33
N ASN A 138 17.19 0.89 -15.32
CA ASN A 138 17.09 1.30 -13.92
C ASN A 138 17.47 2.78 -13.72
N ASP A 139 18.43 3.30 -14.49
CA ASP A 139 18.83 4.71 -14.42
C ASP A 139 17.69 5.65 -14.85
N ILE A 140 16.98 5.30 -15.92
CA ILE A 140 15.85 6.08 -16.42
C ILE A 140 14.70 6.02 -15.42
N ALA A 141 14.40 4.83 -14.90
CA ALA A 141 13.36 4.64 -13.89
C ALA A 141 13.67 5.42 -12.60
N CYS A 142 14.91 5.36 -12.11
CA CYS A 142 15.37 6.13 -10.95
C CYS A 142 15.31 7.64 -11.18
N ARG A 143 15.67 8.13 -12.38
CA ARG A 143 15.50 9.55 -12.74
C ARG A 143 14.04 9.96 -12.76
N TRP A 144 13.16 9.14 -13.33
CA TRP A 144 11.72 9.40 -13.36
C TRP A 144 11.11 9.41 -11.95
N LEU A 145 11.48 8.46 -11.10
CA LEU A 145 11.09 8.43 -9.67
C LEU A 145 11.56 9.67 -8.93
N ARG A 146 12.83 10.07 -9.11
CA ARG A 146 13.39 11.29 -8.51
C ARG A 146 12.64 12.52 -8.99
N TRP A 147 12.36 12.62 -10.28
CA TRP A 147 11.58 13.70 -10.86
C TRP A 147 10.17 13.76 -10.29
N LEU A 148 9.50 12.61 -10.14
CA LEU A 148 8.18 12.51 -9.56
C LEU A 148 8.19 12.97 -8.09
N TYR A 149 9.18 12.51 -7.33
CA TYR A 149 9.35 12.91 -5.92
C TYR A 149 9.61 14.42 -5.80
N HIS A 150 10.46 14.97 -6.65
CA HIS A 150 10.77 16.40 -6.67
C HIS A 150 9.57 17.25 -7.11
N ARG A 151 8.77 16.80 -8.08
CA ARG A 151 7.50 17.47 -8.46
C ARG A 151 6.50 17.46 -7.32
N ARG A 152 6.42 16.38 -6.55
CA ARG A 152 5.55 16.29 -5.37
C ARG A 152 5.96 17.28 -4.28
N ILE A 153 7.26 17.43 -4.03
CA ILE A 153 7.79 18.43 -3.08
C ILE A 153 7.55 19.85 -3.60
N ALA A 154 7.84 20.11 -4.88
CA ALA A 154 7.62 21.43 -5.48
C ALA A 154 6.14 21.85 -5.44
N GLY A 155 5.22 20.91 -5.69
CA GLY A 155 3.78 21.16 -5.55
C GLY A 155 3.34 21.43 -4.11
N LEU A 156 3.93 20.74 -3.12
CA LEU A 156 3.67 20.98 -1.69
C LEU A 156 4.20 22.34 -1.22
N LEU A 157 5.36 22.76 -1.73
CA LEU A 157 5.95 24.07 -1.44
C LEU A 157 5.14 25.20 -2.12
N ARG A 158 4.64 24.97 -3.34
CA ARG A 158 3.78 25.93 -4.05
C ARG A 158 2.45 26.15 -3.32
N ASN A 159 1.79 25.07 -2.89
CA ASN A 159 0.56 25.16 -2.08
C ASN A 159 0.80 25.83 -0.71
N ARG A 160 1.98 25.66 -0.09
CA ARG A 160 2.32 26.42 1.12
C ARG A 160 2.55 27.89 0.84
N ALA A 161 3.20 28.25 -0.27
CA ALA A 161 3.43 29.64 -0.64
C ALA A 161 2.12 30.40 -0.92
N GLU A 162 1.11 29.73 -1.48
CA GLU A 162 -0.24 30.28 -1.68
C GLU A 162 -1.05 30.43 -0.38
N LEU A 163 -0.64 29.77 0.71
CA LEU A 163 -1.24 29.93 2.05
C LEU A 163 -0.62 31.08 2.86
N PHE A 164 0.48 31.69 2.37
CA PHE A 164 1.19 32.79 3.02
C PHE A 164 1.12 34.11 2.21
N ASN A 165 0.26 34.17 1.19
CA ASN A 165 -0.14 35.38 0.44
C ASN A 165 -1.65 35.54 0.51
#